data_AF-U2U7M4-F1
#
_entry.id   AF-U2U7M4-F1
#
_cell.length_a   1.000
_cell.length_b   1.000
_cell.length_c   1.000
_cell.angle_alpha   90.00
_cell.angle_beta   90.00
_cell.angle_gamma   90.00
#
_symmetry.space_group_name_H-M   'P 1'
#
loop_
_entity.id
_entity.type
_entity.pdbx_description
1 polymer ?
#
loop_
_entity_poly.entity_id
_entity_poly.type
_entity_poly.pdbx_seq_one_letter_code
_entity_poly.pdbx_strand_id
1 'polypeptide(L)'
;MGIIIVAAWLGLILFAMAKLVKISLFSMDKLTIFIASWYYTHYYFSVRFSSGNAVYFWDVLAGILAVVIYSVLFKIIHRKLGLIGKILNFAISFISSIAVYSILASCFVAKKQVYLFPLLNHDLANLAVNYIIITIIAFLIWKRREGLFAKREESKEHYIVEASDERNA
;
A
#
# COMPACT_ATOMS: atom_id res chain seq x y z
N MET A 1 -30.19 -2.93 26.49
CA MET A 1 -30.31 -2.74 25.02
C MET A 1 -29.36 -1.66 24.49
N GLY A 2 -29.31 -0.45 25.09
CA GLY A 2 -28.41 0.62 24.64
C GLY A 2 -26.90 0.29 24.66
N ILE A 3 -26.41 -0.38 25.72
CA ILE A 3 -24.98 -0.76 25.84
C ILE A 3 -24.56 -1.74 24.74
N ILE A 4 -25.43 -2.68 24.37
CA ILE A 4 -25.18 -3.66 23.30
C ILE A 4 -25.08 -2.95 21.94
N ILE A 5 -25.94 -1.97 21.68
CA ILE A 5 -25.92 -1.17 20.45
C ILE A 5 -24.63 -0.34 20.38
N VAL A 6 -24.23 0.31 21.48
CA VAL A 6 -22.98 1.07 21.54
C VAL A 6 -21.76 0.18 21.33
N ALA A 7 -21.72 -0.99 21.97
CA ALA A 7 -20.64 -1.97 21.78
C ALA A 7 -20.57 -2.48 20.33
N ALA A 8 -21.71 -2.75 19.70
CA ALA A 8 -21.78 -3.17 18.30
C ALA A 8 -21.25 -2.08 17.34
N TRP A 9 -21.63 -0.81 17.58
CA TRP A 9 -21.13 0.33 16.79
C TRP A 9 -19.63 0.54 16.94
N LEU A 10 -19.10 0.48 18.17
CA LEU A 10 -17.65 0.52 18.42
C LEU A 10 -16.91 -0.61 17.71
N GLY A 11 -17.44 -1.83 17.78
CA GLY A 11 -16.88 -2.99 17.08
C GLY A 11 -16.83 -2.77 15.57
N LEU A 12 -17.90 -2.24 14.97
CA LEU A 12 -17.95 -1.94 13.54
C LEU A 12 -16.91 -0.90 13.13
N ILE A 13 -16.77 0.19 13.90
CA ILE A 13 -15.80 1.25 13.62
C ILE A 13 -14.37 0.71 13.72
N LEU A 14 -14.05 -0.04 14.77
CA LEU A 14 -12.72 -0.66 14.92
C LEU A 14 -12.40 -1.63 13.79
N PHE A 15 -13.39 -2.43 13.36
CA PHE A 15 -13.25 -3.33 12.23
C PHE A 15 -12.99 -2.58 10.92
N ALA A 16 -13.75 -1.53 10.64
CA ALA A 16 -13.57 -0.69 9.46
C ALA A 16 -12.19 -0.02 9.45
N MET A 17 -11.76 0.53 10.59
CA MET A 17 -10.44 1.14 10.73
C MET A 17 -9.31 0.13 10.53
N ALA A 18 -9.41 -1.07 11.11
CA ALA A 18 -8.43 -2.12 10.90
C ALA A 18 -8.32 -2.55 9.43
N LYS A 19 -9.47 -2.64 8.73
CA LYS A 19 -9.49 -2.91 7.28
C LYS A 19 -8.84 -1.79 6.48
N LEU A 20 -9.14 -0.53 6.80
CA LEU A 20 -8.55 0.63 6.13
C LEU A 20 -7.04 0.67 6.31
N VAL A 21 -6.53 0.55 7.55
CA VAL A 21 -5.08 0.51 7.83
C VAL A 21 -4.40 -0.61 7.03
N LYS A 22 -5.01 -1.80 6.99
CA LYS A 22 -4.49 -2.92 6.22
C LYS A 22 -4.44 -2.61 4.72
N ILE A 23 -5.50 -2.03 4.15
CA ILE A 23 -5.54 -1.66 2.73
C ILE A 23 -4.48 -0.59 2.44
N SER A 24 -4.36 0.42 3.30
CA SER A 24 -3.37 1.49 3.18
C SER A 24 -1.95 0.91 3.17
N LEU A 25 -1.60 0.02 4.10
CA LEU A 25 -0.28 -0.64 4.13
C LEU A 25 0.04 -1.43 2.85
N PHE A 26 -0.98 -1.96 2.16
CA PHE A 26 -0.82 -2.74 0.94
C PHE A 26 -0.83 -1.92 -0.36
N SER A 27 -1.41 -0.73 -0.31
CA SER A 27 -1.66 0.10 -1.49
C SER A 27 -0.95 1.45 -1.44
N MET A 28 -0.22 1.77 -0.37
CA MET A 28 0.47 3.05 -0.22
C MET A 28 1.40 3.34 -1.40
N ASP A 29 2.17 2.34 -1.85
CA ASP A 29 3.01 2.45 -3.04
C ASP A 29 2.23 2.86 -4.29
N LYS A 30 1.06 2.25 -4.53
CA LYS A 30 0.20 2.57 -5.67
C LYS A 30 -0.42 3.96 -5.54
N LEU A 31 -0.81 4.35 -4.33
CA LEU A 31 -1.31 5.69 -4.05
C LEU A 31 -0.23 6.74 -4.34
N THR A 32 1.02 6.50 -3.92
CA THR A 32 2.15 7.38 -4.22
C THR A 32 2.36 7.53 -5.72
N ILE A 33 2.32 6.43 -6.48
CA ILE A 33 2.43 6.47 -7.96
C ILE A 33 1.27 7.24 -8.58
N PHE A 34 0.05 7.05 -8.08
CA PHE A 34 -1.13 7.77 -8.55
C PHE A 34 -1.00 9.28 -8.33
N ILE A 35 -0.62 9.71 -7.12
CA ILE A 35 -0.45 11.14 -6.77
C ILE A 35 0.70 11.75 -7.58
N ALA A 36 1.82 11.05 -7.71
CA ALA A 36 2.95 11.52 -8.52
C ALA A 36 2.54 11.69 -9.98
N SER A 37 1.85 10.70 -10.56
CA SER A 37 1.34 10.77 -11.93
C SER A 37 0.39 11.95 -12.09
N TRP A 38 -0.56 12.13 -11.17
CA TRP A 38 -1.47 13.27 -11.21
C TRP A 38 -0.70 14.59 -11.19
N TYR A 39 0.24 14.76 -10.26
CA TYR A 39 1.03 15.99 -10.12
C TYR A 39 1.74 16.36 -11.43
N TYR A 40 2.39 15.40 -12.09
CA TYR A 40 3.08 15.66 -13.36
C TYR A 40 2.10 15.83 -14.52
N THR A 41 1.13 14.94 -14.70
CA THR A 41 0.23 14.99 -15.85
C THR A 41 -0.67 16.23 -15.82
N HIS A 42 -1.09 16.67 -14.63
CA HIS A 42 -1.98 17.82 -14.48
C HIS A 42 -1.44 19.08 -15.17
N TYR A 43 -0.22 19.47 -14.82
CA TYR A 43 0.37 20.71 -15.33
C TYR A 43 0.91 20.56 -16.75
N TYR A 44 1.55 19.42 -17.06
CA TYR A 44 2.24 19.25 -18.33
C TYR A 44 1.33 18.82 -19.48
N PHE A 45 0.21 18.17 -19.20
CA PHE A 45 -0.68 17.61 -20.21
C PHE A 45 -2.14 18.06 -20.04
N SER A 46 -2.76 17.75 -18.89
CA SER A 46 -4.21 17.86 -18.72
C SER A 46 -4.73 19.29 -18.89
N VAL A 47 -4.07 20.28 -18.28
CA VAL A 47 -4.44 21.71 -18.39
C VAL A 47 -4.16 22.28 -19.78
N ARG A 48 -3.19 21.71 -20.52
CA ARG A 48 -2.86 22.16 -21.89
C ARG A 48 -3.79 21.58 -22.94
N PHE A 49 -4.26 20.36 -22.73
CA PHE A 49 -5.09 19.62 -23.69
C PHE A 49 -6.59 19.81 -23.46
N SER A 50 -7.01 20.22 -22.26
CA SER A 50 -8.41 20.30 -21.90
C SER A 50 -8.68 21.45 -20.94
N SER A 51 -9.95 21.85 -20.84
CA SER A 51 -10.42 22.89 -19.93
C SER A 51 -11.61 22.40 -19.10
N GLY A 52 -11.87 23.08 -17.98
CA GLY A 52 -12.94 22.71 -17.05
C GLY A 52 -12.77 21.29 -16.50
N ASN A 53 -13.88 20.55 -16.39
CA ASN A 53 -13.87 19.23 -15.75
C ASN A 53 -13.11 18.15 -16.54
N ALA A 54 -12.86 18.36 -17.84
CA ALA A 54 -12.11 17.41 -18.66
C ALA A 54 -10.64 17.31 -18.24
N VAL A 55 -10.08 18.33 -17.57
CA VAL A 55 -8.73 18.27 -16.98
C VAL A 55 -8.61 17.12 -15.98
N TYR A 56 -9.58 17.00 -15.07
CA TYR A 56 -9.58 15.96 -14.03
C TYR A 56 -9.80 14.56 -14.60
N PHE A 57 -10.51 14.44 -15.73
CA PHE A 57 -10.66 13.17 -16.42
C PHE A 57 -9.29 12.62 -16.86
N TRP A 58 -8.46 13.47 -17.48
CA TRP A 58 -7.11 13.07 -17.91
C TRP A 58 -6.18 12.75 -16.74
N ASP A 59 -6.29 13.50 -15.63
CA ASP A 59 -5.52 13.24 -14.42
C ASP A 59 -5.81 11.85 -13.84
N VAL A 60 -7.09 11.51 -13.70
CA VAL A 60 -7.52 10.22 -13.17
C VAL A 60 -7.12 9.10 -14.12
N LEU A 61 -7.31 9.28 -15.43
CA LEU A 61 -6.95 8.28 -16.43
C LEU A 61 -5.44 7.99 -16.42
N ALA A 62 -4.61 9.04 -16.41
CA ALA A 62 -3.16 8.90 -16.34
C ALA A 62 -2.71 8.24 -15.03
N GLY A 63 -3.30 8.63 -13.90
CA GLY A 63 -3.03 8.00 -12.61
C GLY A 63 -3.33 6.50 -12.59
N ILE A 64 -4.48 6.08 -13.13
CA ILE A 64 -4.85 4.66 -13.23
C ILE A 64 -3.85 3.92 -14.13
N LEU A 65 -3.51 4.49 -15.30
CA LEU A 65 -2.57 3.89 -16.23
C LEU A 65 -1.19 3.72 -15.59
N ALA A 66 -0.69 4.72 -14.88
CA ALA A 66 0.59 4.68 -14.17
C ALA A 66 0.61 3.58 -13.10
N VAL A 67 -0.46 3.41 -12.32
CA VAL A 67 -0.56 2.34 -11.31
C VAL A 67 -0.55 0.95 -11.94
N VAL A 68 -1.23 0.77 -13.08
CA VAL A 68 -1.23 -0.49 -13.83
C VAL A 68 0.18 -0.80 -14.34
N ILE A 69 0.83 0.16 -15.00
CA ILE A 69 2.20 0.01 -15.52
C ILE A 69 3.17 -0.31 -14.38
N TYR A 70 3.12 0.45 -13.28
CA TYR A 70 3.92 0.20 -12.09
C TYR A 70 3.73 -1.23 -11.55
N SER A 71 2.48 -1.69 -11.43
CA SER A 71 2.17 -3.02 -10.89
C SER A 71 2.74 -4.14 -11.77
N VAL A 72 2.67 -3.98 -13.09
CA VAL A 72 3.24 -4.93 -14.05
C VAL A 72 4.77 -4.92 -14.00
N LEU A 73 5.39 -3.74 -14.05
CA LEU A 73 6.84 -3.59 -13.98
C LEU A 73 7.41 -4.14 -12.68
N PHE A 74 6.81 -3.78 -11.55
CA PHE A 74 7.23 -4.27 -10.25
C PHE A 74 7.19 -5.79 -10.18
N LYS A 75 6.13 -6.41 -10.70
CA LYS A 75 6.03 -7.87 -10.77
C LYS A 75 7.12 -8.50 -11.64
N ILE A 76 7.43 -7.92 -12.80
CA ILE A 76 8.48 -8.40 -13.70
C ILE A 76 9.85 -8.32 -13.00
N ILE A 77 10.15 -7.16 -12.40
CA ILE A 77 11.40 -6.91 -11.68
C ILE A 77 11.54 -7.88 -10.52
N HIS A 78 10.50 -8.02 -9.70
CA HIS A 78 10.49 -8.92 -8.55
C HIS A 78 10.82 -10.37 -8.95
N ARG A 79 10.15 -10.87 -10.00
CA ARG A 79 10.35 -12.23 -10.49
C ARG A 79 11.73 -12.44 -11.13
N LYS A 80 12.21 -11.48 -11.94
CA LYS A 80 13.49 -11.62 -12.64
C LYS A 80 14.69 -11.51 -11.71
N LEU A 81 14.60 -10.68 -10.67
CA LEU A 81 15.73 -10.37 -9.81
C LEU A 81 15.81 -11.26 -8.54
N GLY A 82 14.84 -12.15 -8.33
CA GLY A 82 14.85 -13.10 -7.21
C GLY A 82 15.02 -12.43 -5.86
N LEU A 83 16.16 -12.67 -5.19
CA LEU A 83 16.47 -12.10 -3.86
C LEU A 83 16.46 -10.56 -3.85
N ILE A 84 17.00 -9.92 -4.89
CA ILE A 84 17.00 -8.45 -4.99
C ILE A 84 15.55 -7.93 -5.12
N GLY A 85 14.69 -8.66 -5.85
CA GLY A 85 13.26 -8.39 -5.92
C GLY A 85 12.57 -8.43 -4.55
N LYS A 86 12.93 -9.42 -3.73
CA LYS A 86 12.43 -9.55 -2.34
C LYS A 86 12.88 -8.41 -1.44
N ILE A 87 14.14 -7.98 -1.55
CA ILE A 87 14.68 -6.83 -0.82
C ILE A 87 13.96 -5.54 -1.24
N LEU A 88 13.75 -5.34 -2.53
CA LEU A 88 12.99 -4.20 -3.04
C LEU A 88 11.54 -4.20 -2.51
N ASN A 89 10.88 -5.36 -2.50
CA ASN A 89 9.53 -5.50 -1.92
C ASN A 89 9.52 -5.21 -0.41
N PHE A 90 10.57 -5.58 0.31
CA PHE A 90 10.71 -5.24 1.72
C PHE A 90 10.88 -3.74 1.92
N ALA A 91 11.74 -3.08 1.13
CA ALA A 91 11.94 -1.63 1.19
C ALA A 91 10.64 -0.87 0.92
N ILE A 92 9.85 -1.29 -0.08
CA ILE A 92 8.53 -0.70 -0.37
C ILE A 92 7.56 -0.91 0.80
N SER A 93 7.56 -2.11 1.40
CA SER A 93 6.72 -2.41 2.57
C SER A 93 7.13 -1.57 3.79
N PHE A 94 8.42 -1.30 3.94
CA PHE A 94 8.97 -0.47 5.01
C PHE A 94 8.56 0.99 4.86
N ILE A 95 8.76 1.58 3.66
CA ILE A 95 8.33 2.95 3.36
C ILE A 95 6.81 3.10 3.52
N SER A 96 6.05 2.13 3.03
CA SER A 96 4.58 2.11 3.20
C SER A 96 4.18 2.09 4.68
N SER A 97 4.91 1.33 5.50
CA SER A 97 4.66 1.23 6.94
C SER A 97 5.00 2.51 7.66
N ILE A 98 6.12 3.18 7.33
CA ILE A 98 6.45 4.51 7.84
C ILE A 98 5.32 5.48 7.52
N ALA A 99 4.91 5.58 6.26
CA ALA A 99 3.89 6.54 5.83
C ALA A 99 2.55 6.32 6.56
N VAL A 100 2.07 5.08 6.63
CA VAL A 100 0.82 4.77 7.35
C VAL A 100 0.96 5.04 8.85
N TYR A 101 2.08 4.65 9.46
CA TYR A 101 2.34 4.87 10.88
C TYR A 101 2.36 6.35 11.23
N SER A 102 3.01 7.18 10.41
CA SER A 102 3.08 8.63 10.62
C SER A 102 1.73 9.32 10.45
N ILE A 103 0.90 8.87 9.50
CA ILE A 103 -0.47 9.36 9.32
C ILE A 103 -1.30 9.02 10.57
N LEU A 104 -1.21 7.78 11.07
CA LEU A 104 -1.90 7.36 12.28
C LEU A 104 -1.44 8.18 13.49
N ALA A 105 -0.13 8.34 13.69
CA ALA A 105 0.40 9.17 14.78
C ALA A 105 -0.16 10.60 14.71
N SER A 106 -0.18 11.20 13.51
CA SER A 106 -0.73 12.55 13.30
C SER A 106 -2.24 12.64 13.55
N CYS A 107 -3.01 11.59 13.24
CA CYS A 107 -4.45 11.57 13.49
C CYS A 107 -4.81 11.38 14.96
N PHE A 108 -4.06 10.55 15.69
CA PHE A 108 -4.34 10.23 17.08
C PHE A 108 -3.75 11.23 18.08
N VAL A 109 -2.65 11.88 17.71
CA VAL A 109 -1.98 12.87 18.58
C VAL A 109 -2.41 14.26 18.16
N ALA A 110 -3.32 14.89 18.92
CA ALA A 110 -3.86 16.23 18.64
C ALA A 110 -2.83 17.39 18.74
N LYS A 111 -1.54 17.10 18.96
CA LYS A 111 -0.46 18.09 18.90
C LYS A 111 -0.02 18.28 17.45
N LYS A 112 0.09 19.52 17.00
CA LYS A 112 0.60 19.84 15.66
C LYS A 112 1.99 19.23 15.45
N GLN A 113 2.16 18.52 14.34
CA GLN A 113 3.44 17.99 13.81
C GLN A 113 4.07 16.80 14.56
N VAL A 114 3.26 15.86 15.05
CA VAL A 114 3.78 14.60 15.62
C VAL A 114 3.67 13.46 14.61
N TYR A 115 4.80 13.08 14.01
CA TYR A 115 4.89 11.98 13.03
C TYR A 115 5.19 10.61 13.64
N LEU A 116 5.50 10.54 14.94
CA LEU A 116 5.76 9.31 15.68
C LEU A 116 4.98 9.34 16.99
N PHE A 117 4.49 8.20 17.46
CA PHE A 117 3.78 8.18 18.73
C PHE A 117 4.72 8.58 19.89
N PRO A 118 4.29 9.46 20.81
CA PRO A 118 5.04 9.80 22.00
C PRO A 118 4.86 8.71 23.06
N LEU A 119 5.49 7.55 22.83
CA LEU A 119 5.40 6.36 23.67
C LEU A 119 6.28 6.47 24.92
N LEU A 120 7.43 7.15 24.81
CA LEU A 120 8.39 7.36 25.89
C LEU A 120 8.77 8.84 26.00
N ASN A 121 9.14 9.26 27.22
CA ASN A 121 9.55 10.64 27.51
C ASN A 121 10.98 10.96 27.03
N HIS A 122 11.82 9.95 26.78
CA HIS A 122 13.18 10.16 26.28
C HIS A 122 13.20 10.04 24.75
N ASP A 123 13.60 11.10 24.06
CA ASP A 123 13.49 11.21 22.60
C ASP A 123 14.13 10.05 21.83
N LEU A 124 15.37 9.70 22.17
CA LEU A 124 16.09 8.61 21.47
C LEU A 124 15.46 7.24 21.71
N ALA A 125 15.00 6.95 22.93
CA ALA A 125 14.31 5.71 23.25
C ALA A 125 12.93 5.65 22.56
N ASN A 126 12.22 6.79 22.52
CA ASN A 126 10.95 6.91 21.82
C ASN A 126 11.13 6.63 20.32
N LEU A 127 12.15 7.25 19.70
CA LEU A 127 12.51 7.02 18.31
C LEU A 127 12.78 5.54 18.04
N ALA A 128 13.63 4.92 18.85
CA ALA A 128 14.01 3.52 18.71
C ALA A 128 12.79 2.58 18.77
N VAL A 129 11.92 2.76 19.77
CA VAL A 129 10.72 1.93 19.93
C VAL A 129 9.75 2.10 18.77
N ASN A 130 9.52 3.32 18.30
CA ASN A 130 8.68 3.57 17.13
C ASN A 130 9.21 2.85 15.88
N TYR A 131 10.53 2.93 15.61
CA TYR A 131 11.13 2.24 14.46
C TYR A 131 11.11 0.71 14.60
N ILE A 132 11.22 0.16 15.81
CA ILE A 132 11.02 -1.28 16.06
C ILE A 132 9.60 -1.68 15.67
N ILE A 133 8.58 -0.93 16.10
CA ILE A 133 7.17 -1.20 15.76
C ILE A 133 6.96 -1.13 14.25
N ILE A 134 7.46 -0.09 13.58
CA ILE A 134 7.38 0.08 12.13
C ILE A 134 8.02 -1.10 11.41
N THR A 135 9.18 -1.57 11.87
CA THR A 135 9.90 -2.70 11.28
C THR A 135 9.10 -4.00 11.39
N ILE A 136 8.48 -4.26 12.55
CA ILE A 136 7.61 -5.43 12.74
C ILE A 136 6.42 -5.38 11.77
N ILE A 137 5.75 -4.22 11.67
CA ILE A 137 4.64 -4.03 10.74
C ILE A 137 5.10 -4.27 9.29
N ALA A 138 6.20 -3.66 8.88
CA ALA A 138 6.77 -3.80 7.54
C ALA A 138 7.09 -5.25 7.20
N PHE A 139 7.67 -6.00 8.14
CA PHE A 139 7.98 -7.42 7.97
C PHE A 139 6.72 -8.26 7.77
N LEU A 140 5.67 -8.03 8.56
CA LEU A 140 4.38 -8.73 8.40
C LEU A 140 3.74 -8.44 7.03
N ILE A 141 3.78 -7.18 6.59
CA ILE A 141 3.26 -6.77 5.28
C ILE A 141 4.07 -7.39 4.16
N TRP A 142 5.39 -7.33 4.24
CA TRP A 142 6.30 -7.94 3.27
C TRP A 142 6.03 -9.45 3.13
N LYS A 143 6.00 -10.19 4.24
CA LYS A 143 5.72 -11.64 4.22
C LYS A 143 4.38 -11.95 3.54
N ARG A 144 3.37 -11.14 3.80
CA ARG A 144 2.05 -11.30 3.19
C ARG A 144 2.05 -10.93 1.70
N ARG A 145 2.81 -9.91 1.27
CA ARG A 145 3.01 -9.58 -0.15
C ARG A 145 3.72 -10.72 -0.89
N GLU A 146 4.80 -11.25 -0.32
CA GLU A 146 5.52 -12.42 -0.88
C GLU A 146 4.61 -13.64 -1.03
N GLY A 147 3.79 -13.96 -0.02
CA GLY A 147 2.83 -15.06 -0.11
C GLY A 147 1.77 -14.86 -1.20
N LEU A 148 1.42 -13.62 -1.56
CA LEU A 148 0.51 -13.35 -2.68
C LEU A 148 1.18 -13.55 -4.04
N PHE A 149 2.49 -13.30 -4.14
CA PHE A 149 3.24 -13.60 -5.35
C PHE A 149 3.34 -15.11 -5.58
N ALA A 150 3.74 -15.87 -4.54
CA ALA A 150 3.85 -17.32 -4.62
C ALA A 150 2.53 -18.00 -5.03
N LYS A 151 1.41 -17.68 -4.38
CA LYS A 151 0.08 -18.24 -4.73
C LYS A 151 -0.34 -17.98 -6.17
N ARG A 152 0.03 -16.82 -6.73
CA ARG A 152 -0.28 -16.46 -8.13
C ARG A 152 0.62 -17.19 -9.13
N GLU A 153 1.78 -17.67 -8.70
CA GLU A 153 2.68 -18.48 -9.54
C GLU A 153 2.21 -19.93 -9.58
N GLU A 154 1.92 -20.54 -8.42
CA GLU A 154 1.34 -21.89 -8.32
C GLU A 154 0.05 -22.01 -9.15
N SER A 155 -0.85 -21.03 -9.03
CA SER A 155 -2.08 -21.01 -9.82
C SER A 155 -1.82 -20.95 -11.32
N LYS A 156 -0.79 -20.20 -11.76
CA LYS A 156 -0.46 -20.11 -13.19
C LYS A 156 0.12 -21.41 -13.72
N GLU A 157 0.97 -22.08 -12.94
CA GLU A 157 1.54 -23.38 -13.32
C GLU A 157 0.43 -24.42 -13.46
N HIS A 158 -0.51 -24.49 -12.53
CA HIS A 158 -1.66 -25.40 -12.60
C HIS A 158 -2.45 -25.26 -13.91
N TYR A 159 -2.81 -24.02 -14.30
CA TYR A 159 -3.56 -23.80 -15.55
C TYR A 159 -2.75 -24.14 -16.81
N ILE A 160 -1.42 -24.00 -16.78
CA ILE A 160 -0.58 -24.35 -17.92
C ILE A 160 -0.54 -25.87 -18.12
N VAL A 161 -0.46 -26.63 -17.03
CA VAL A 161 -0.46 -28.11 -17.04
C VAL A 161 -1.80 -28.64 -17.55
N GLU A 162 -2.91 -28.13 -17.01
CA GLU A 162 -4.26 -28.53 -17.44
C GLU A 162 -4.48 -28.26 -18.94
N ALA A 163 -4.09 -27.07 -19.42
CA ALA A 163 -4.18 -26.73 -20.84
C ALA A 163 -3.18 -27.49 -21.74
N SER A 164 -2.14 -28.12 -21.19
CA SER A 164 -1.27 -29.03 -21.95
C SER A 164 -1.85 -30.44 -22.03
N ASP A 165 -2.48 -30.92 -20.96
CA ASP A 165 -3.10 -32.24 -20.91
C ASP A 165 -4.31 -32.31 -21.85
N GLU A 166 -5.14 -31.25 -21.88
CA GLU A 166 -6.27 -31.14 -22.84
C GLU A 166 -5.84 -31.11 -24.32
N ARG A 167 -4.60 -30.68 -24.62
CA ARG A 167 -4.07 -30.66 -25.99
C ARG A 167 -3.45 -31.98 -26.42
N ASN A 168 -3.11 -32.84 -25.46
CA ASN A 168 -2.44 -34.12 -25.68
C ASN A 168 -3.40 -35.33 -25.53
N ALA A 169 -4.66 -35.08 -25.17
CA ALA A 169 -5.76 -36.05 -25.11
C ALA A 169 -6.56 -36.05 -26.42
#